data_AF-A0A1D1XHS6-F1
#
_entry.id   AF-A0A1D1XHS6-F1
#
_cell.length_a   1.000
_cell.length_b   1.000
_cell.length_c   1.000
_cell.angle_alpha   90.00
_cell.angle_beta   90.00
_cell.angle_gamma   90.00
#
_symmetry.space_group_name_H-M   'P 1'
#
loop_
_entity.id
_entity.type
_entity.pdbx_description
1 polymer ?
#
loop_
_entity_poly.entity_id
_entity_poly.type
_entity_poly.pdbx_seq_one_letter_code
_entity_poly.pdbx_strand_id
1 'polypeptide(L)'
;ADNAPDAFIHIISNPVNSMVPLAAEVLKQKGVYDPKRLFGVTTLDVVRANTFVAQKKNLRLIDVDVPVIGGHAGITILPLLSKTRPSVTFTDAEVEDLTVRIQNAGTEVVGTKNGAGSATLSMAYAAARFVESSLRALDGDGDVYECAYIQSELTELPFFASRVKLGRKGIEAVISSDLLGLSEYEARSLDALKPELKASIEEGMAFAQKQKPAAASV
;
A
#
# COMPACT_ATOMS: atom_id res chain seq x y z
N ALA A 1 6.63 13.47 -14.85
CA ALA A 1 6.73 14.92 -14.56
C ALA A 1 6.66 15.74 -15.83
N ASP A 2 7.66 15.69 -16.71
CA ASP A 2 7.78 16.65 -17.83
C ASP A 2 6.75 16.47 -18.95
N ASN A 3 6.29 15.24 -19.23
CA ASN A 3 5.41 14.95 -20.38
C ASN A 3 3.93 14.71 -20.03
N ALA A 4 3.65 14.21 -18.83
CA ALA A 4 2.30 13.85 -18.38
C ALA A 4 2.15 14.16 -16.88
N PRO A 5 2.21 15.45 -16.48
CA PRO A 5 2.15 15.85 -15.07
C PRO A 5 0.82 15.49 -14.39
N ASP A 6 -0.25 15.37 -15.17
CA ASP A 6 -1.60 15.09 -14.70
C ASP A 6 -1.95 13.59 -14.64
N ALA A 7 -1.07 12.69 -15.07
CA ALA A 7 -1.35 11.26 -15.07
C ALA A 7 -1.48 10.68 -13.66
N PHE A 8 -2.27 9.61 -13.50
CA PHE A 8 -2.20 8.79 -12.29
C PHE A 8 -0.92 7.95 -12.33
N ILE A 9 -0.09 8.08 -11.29
CA ILE A 9 1.22 7.46 -11.20
C ILE A 9 1.14 6.28 -10.23
N HIS A 10 1.29 5.07 -10.77
CA HIS A 10 1.29 3.83 -9.99
C HIS A 10 2.72 3.31 -9.82
N ILE A 11 3.28 3.47 -8.63
CA ILE A 11 4.61 2.98 -8.27
C ILE A 11 4.51 1.53 -7.79
N ILE A 12 5.08 0.62 -8.58
CA ILE A 12 5.25 -0.80 -8.26
C ILE A 12 6.72 -1.11 -7.93
N SER A 13 7.65 -0.25 -8.38
CA SER A 13 9.08 -0.39 -8.15
C SER A 13 9.39 -0.52 -6.67
N ASN A 14 10.08 -1.61 -6.31
CA ASN A 14 10.52 -1.84 -4.95
C ASN A 14 11.81 -1.08 -4.62
N PRO A 15 12.00 -0.68 -3.35
CA PRO A 15 11.05 -0.78 -2.24
C PRO A 15 9.98 0.34 -2.29
N VAL A 16 8.70 -0.02 -2.36
CA VAL A 16 7.59 0.96 -2.51
C VAL A 16 7.60 2.01 -1.40
N ASN A 17 7.92 1.62 -0.17
CA ASN A 17 7.99 2.49 1.00
C ASN A 17 8.94 3.69 0.82
N SER A 18 10.00 3.54 0.02
CA SER A 18 10.99 4.59 -0.28
C SER A 18 10.77 5.20 -1.68
N MET A 19 10.32 4.40 -2.66
CA MET A 19 10.14 4.84 -4.04
C MET A 19 8.98 5.85 -4.20
N VAL A 20 7.91 5.73 -3.40
CA VAL A 20 6.81 6.71 -3.42
C VAL A 20 7.24 8.07 -2.87
N PRO A 21 7.86 8.18 -1.68
CA PRO A 21 8.42 9.44 -1.18
C PRO A 21 9.43 10.06 -2.15
N LEU A 22 10.30 9.24 -2.76
CA LEU A 22 11.22 9.70 -3.79
C LEU A 22 10.46 10.33 -4.98
N ALA A 23 9.46 9.63 -5.51
CA ALA A 23 8.66 10.13 -6.63
C ALA A 23 7.93 11.43 -6.27
N ALA A 24 7.38 11.52 -5.05
CA ALA A 24 6.75 12.74 -4.55
C ALA A 24 7.74 13.93 -4.54
N GLU A 25 8.95 13.72 -4.02
CA GLU A 25 9.99 14.76 -3.99
C GLU A 25 10.43 15.18 -5.40
N VAL A 26 10.58 14.24 -6.34
CA VAL A 26 10.88 14.57 -7.74
C VAL A 26 9.77 15.41 -8.37
N LEU A 27 8.50 15.07 -8.13
CA LEU A 27 7.36 15.84 -8.63
C LEU A 27 7.27 17.23 -7.98
N LYS A 28 7.58 17.34 -6.68
CA LYS A 28 7.64 18.62 -5.94
C LYS A 28 8.73 19.53 -6.49
N GLN A 29 9.93 18.99 -6.73
CA GLN A 29 11.03 19.73 -7.35
C GLN A 29 10.68 20.29 -8.73
N LYS A 30 9.77 19.61 -9.45
CA LYS A 30 9.25 20.01 -10.76
C LYS A 30 8.00 20.89 -10.68
N GLY A 31 7.47 21.16 -9.48
CA GLY A 31 6.28 22.00 -9.29
C GLY A 31 4.95 21.39 -9.75
N VAL A 32 4.90 20.07 -9.97
CA VAL A 32 3.73 19.37 -10.56
C VAL A 32 3.16 18.29 -9.64
N TYR A 33 3.51 18.32 -8.35
CA TYR A 33 3.07 17.30 -7.41
C TYR A 33 1.58 17.48 -7.02
N ASP A 34 0.77 16.47 -7.34
CA ASP A 34 -0.59 16.30 -6.84
C ASP A 34 -0.65 15.03 -5.96
N PRO A 35 -0.81 15.16 -4.62
CA PRO A 35 -0.84 14.00 -3.73
C PRO A 35 -2.03 13.07 -4.00
N LYS A 36 -3.06 13.52 -4.74
CA LYS A 36 -4.21 12.69 -5.11
C LYS A 36 -3.92 11.73 -6.25
N ARG A 37 -2.80 11.88 -6.96
CA ARG A 37 -2.49 11.12 -8.19
C ARG A 37 -1.23 10.27 -8.10
N LEU A 38 -0.57 10.22 -6.95
CA LEU A 38 0.59 9.36 -6.72
C LEU A 38 0.21 8.21 -5.79
N PHE A 39 0.35 6.98 -6.27
CA PHE A 39 -0.04 5.78 -5.56
C PHE A 39 1.11 4.77 -5.54
N GLY A 40 1.46 4.28 -4.36
CA GLY A 40 2.19 3.02 -4.21
C GLY A 40 1.21 1.86 -4.27
N VAL A 41 1.43 0.93 -5.20
CA VAL A 41 0.54 -0.22 -5.39
C VAL A 41 0.84 -1.26 -4.32
N THR A 42 -0.03 -1.34 -3.30
CA THR A 42 0.04 -2.35 -2.22
C THR A 42 -1.02 -3.45 -2.38
N THR A 43 -1.73 -3.47 -3.51
CA THR A 43 -2.83 -4.40 -3.81
C THR A 43 -2.43 -5.87 -3.68
N LEU A 44 -1.16 -6.22 -3.90
CA LEU A 44 -0.70 -7.60 -3.73
C LEU A 44 -0.84 -8.08 -2.29
N ASP A 45 -0.70 -7.20 -1.30
CA ASP A 45 -0.85 -7.56 0.11
C ASP A 45 -2.31 -7.85 0.45
N VAL A 46 -3.24 -7.05 -0.08
CA VAL A 46 -4.69 -7.30 0.02
C VAL A 46 -5.05 -8.63 -0.66
N VAL A 47 -4.53 -8.89 -1.86
CA VAL A 47 -4.75 -10.15 -2.58
C VAL A 47 -4.27 -11.35 -1.75
N ARG A 48 -3.10 -11.24 -1.12
CA ARG A 48 -2.57 -12.29 -0.23
C ARG A 48 -3.41 -12.45 1.03
N ALA A 49 -3.76 -11.35 1.70
CA ALA A 49 -4.58 -11.35 2.90
C ALA A 49 -5.93 -12.03 2.64
N ASN A 50 -6.63 -11.63 1.57
CA ASN A 50 -7.90 -12.24 1.18
C ASN A 50 -7.74 -13.73 0.90
N THR A 51 -6.68 -14.12 0.19
CA THR A 51 -6.40 -15.53 -0.13
C THR A 51 -6.17 -16.36 1.14
N PHE A 52 -5.31 -15.91 2.04
CA PHE A 52 -4.96 -16.66 3.24
C PHE A 52 -6.10 -16.71 4.26
N VAL A 53 -6.85 -15.60 4.42
CA VAL A 53 -8.05 -15.59 5.26
C VAL A 53 -9.12 -16.51 4.70
N ALA A 54 -9.38 -16.47 3.39
CA ALA A 54 -10.35 -17.37 2.75
C ALA A 54 -9.99 -18.84 2.97
N GLN A 55 -8.71 -19.20 2.80
CA GLN A 55 -8.22 -20.56 3.06
C GLN A 55 -8.36 -20.96 4.54
N LYS A 56 -7.93 -20.09 5.46
CA LYS A 56 -7.94 -20.38 6.91
C LYS A 56 -9.36 -20.53 7.46
N LYS A 57 -10.30 -19.73 6.97
CA LYS A 57 -11.70 -19.69 7.44
C LYS A 57 -12.69 -20.43 6.53
N ASN A 58 -12.18 -21.14 5.51
CA ASN A 58 -12.98 -21.87 4.53
C ASN A 58 -14.10 -21.01 3.91
N LEU A 59 -13.75 -19.78 3.54
CA LEU A 59 -14.64 -18.83 2.89
C LEU A 59 -14.43 -18.85 1.38
N ARG A 60 -15.43 -18.39 0.61
CA ARG A 60 -15.23 -18.14 -0.81
C ARG A 60 -14.39 -16.88 -0.98
N LEU A 61 -13.27 -16.99 -1.71
CA LEU A 61 -12.33 -15.88 -1.90
C LEU A 61 -12.99 -14.60 -2.42
N ILE A 62 -13.96 -14.73 -3.32
CA ILE A 62 -14.66 -13.58 -3.93
C ILE A 62 -15.46 -12.74 -2.92
N ASP A 63 -15.81 -13.31 -1.77
CA ASP A 63 -16.56 -12.62 -0.72
C ASP A 63 -15.63 -11.97 0.33
N VAL A 64 -14.32 -12.25 0.29
CA VAL A 64 -13.37 -11.82 1.32
C VAL A 64 -12.72 -10.48 0.96
N ASP A 65 -12.79 -9.52 1.88
CA ASP A 65 -12.11 -8.24 1.86
C ASP A 65 -11.44 -7.98 3.22
N VAL A 66 -10.10 -7.96 3.21
CA VAL A 66 -9.26 -7.62 4.36
C VAL A 66 -8.53 -6.31 4.05
N PRO A 67 -8.81 -5.20 4.75
CA PRO A 67 -8.00 -3.99 4.61
C PRO A 67 -6.56 -4.26 5.04
N VAL A 68 -5.59 -3.80 4.26
CA VAL A 68 -4.16 -3.86 4.61
C VAL A 68 -3.61 -2.44 4.61
N ILE A 69 -3.04 -2.03 5.75
CA ILE A 69 -2.56 -0.66 6.00
C ILE A 69 -1.05 -0.66 6.31
N GLY A 70 -0.46 0.54 6.47
CA GLY A 70 0.96 0.69 6.82
C GLY A 70 1.86 0.97 5.63
N GLY A 71 2.63 -0.02 5.21
CA GLY A 71 3.57 0.01 4.08
C GLY A 71 3.54 -1.30 3.28
N HIS A 72 4.60 -1.58 2.52
CA HIS A 72 4.72 -2.72 1.59
C HIS A 72 6.00 -3.56 1.82
N ALA A 73 6.53 -3.59 3.05
CA ALA A 73 7.71 -4.38 3.37
C ALA A 73 7.68 -4.91 4.81
N GLY A 74 7.89 -6.21 4.98
CA GLY A 74 8.03 -6.82 6.30
C GLY A 74 6.89 -6.44 7.26
N ILE A 75 7.25 -6.00 8.46
CA ILE A 75 6.28 -5.63 9.50
C ILE A 75 5.43 -4.41 9.15
N THR A 76 5.85 -3.62 8.15
CA THR A 76 5.05 -2.47 7.69
C THR A 76 3.75 -2.89 7.02
N ILE A 77 3.62 -4.13 6.58
CA ILE A 77 2.38 -4.68 6.05
C ILE A 77 1.49 -5.08 7.24
N LEU A 78 0.42 -4.32 7.49
CA LEU A 78 -0.50 -4.56 8.60
C LEU A 78 -1.90 -4.96 8.08
N PRO A 79 -2.23 -6.26 8.03
CA PRO A 79 -3.59 -6.71 7.72
C PRO A 79 -4.52 -6.46 8.91
N LEU A 80 -5.62 -5.74 8.67
CA LEU A 80 -6.64 -5.49 9.68
C LEU A 80 -7.63 -6.65 9.75
N LEU A 81 -7.20 -7.77 10.33
CA LEU A 81 -8.01 -8.98 10.45
C LEU A 81 -9.31 -8.73 11.23
N SER A 82 -9.32 -7.80 12.19
CA SER A 82 -10.53 -7.39 12.92
C SER A 82 -11.57 -6.69 12.04
N LYS A 83 -11.16 -6.19 10.87
CA LYS A 83 -11.99 -5.49 9.89
C LYS A 83 -12.34 -6.34 8.67
N THR A 84 -12.00 -7.64 8.70
CA THR A 84 -12.34 -8.60 7.63
C THR A 84 -13.84 -8.59 7.33
N ARG A 85 -14.18 -8.60 6.04
CA ARG A 85 -15.53 -8.85 5.54
C ARG A 85 -15.52 -10.14 4.72
N PRO A 86 -16.48 -11.07 4.91
CA PRO A 86 -17.47 -11.09 5.99
C PRO A 86 -16.80 -11.18 7.37
N SER A 87 -17.51 -10.72 8.41
CA SER A 87 -16.99 -10.77 9.77
C SER A 87 -16.80 -12.22 10.21
N VAL A 88 -15.61 -12.54 10.72
CA VAL A 88 -15.23 -13.85 11.23
C VAL A 88 -14.35 -13.68 12.47
N THR A 89 -14.43 -14.63 13.40
CA THR A 89 -13.61 -14.63 14.61
C THR A 89 -12.29 -15.35 14.37
N PHE A 90 -11.20 -14.75 14.84
CA PHE A 90 -9.87 -15.35 14.86
C PHE A 90 -9.43 -15.56 16.30
N THR A 91 -8.72 -16.66 16.58
CA THR A 91 -7.97 -16.79 17.83
C THR A 91 -6.68 -15.97 17.75
N ASP A 92 -6.07 -15.66 18.90
CA ASP A 92 -4.80 -14.90 18.93
C ASP A 92 -3.70 -15.56 18.10
N ALA A 93 -3.60 -16.89 18.17
CA ALA A 93 -2.66 -17.67 17.36
C ALA A 93 -2.95 -17.55 15.86
N GLU A 94 -4.22 -17.53 15.45
CA GLU A 94 -4.57 -17.33 14.05
C GLU A 94 -4.26 -15.91 13.57
N VAL A 95 -4.46 -14.90 14.42
CA VAL A 95 -4.11 -13.51 14.13
C VAL A 95 -2.62 -13.38 13.90
N GLU A 96 -1.80 -13.95 14.79
CA GLU A 96 -0.34 -13.92 14.68
C GLU A 96 0.14 -14.67 13.43
N ASP A 97 -0.28 -15.93 13.25
CA ASP A 97 0.12 -16.78 12.11
C ASP A 97 -0.23 -16.12 10.76
N LEU A 98 -1.47 -15.61 10.63
CA LEU A 98 -1.91 -14.96 9.39
C LEU A 98 -1.14 -13.67 9.14
N THR A 99 -0.94 -12.84 10.16
CA THR A 99 -0.20 -11.58 10.02
C THR A 99 1.22 -11.83 9.56
N VAL A 100 1.95 -12.73 10.25
CA VAL A 100 3.34 -13.09 9.91
C VAL A 100 3.42 -13.67 8.50
N ARG A 101 2.47 -14.53 8.11
CA ARG A 101 2.44 -15.10 6.76
C ARG A 101 2.18 -14.04 5.69
N ILE A 102 1.25 -13.10 5.93
CA ILE A 102 0.95 -12.00 4.99
C ILE A 102 2.19 -11.13 4.80
N GLN A 103 2.87 -10.75 5.89
CA GLN A 103 4.10 -9.94 5.86
C GLN A 103 5.24 -10.61 5.10
N ASN A 104 5.37 -11.94 5.23
CA ASN A 104 6.49 -12.71 4.67
C ASN A 104 6.17 -13.42 3.34
N ALA A 105 4.96 -13.28 2.80
CA ALA A 105 4.55 -13.95 1.56
C ALA A 105 5.41 -13.56 0.35
N GLY A 106 6.03 -12.37 0.35
CA GLY A 106 7.03 -12.00 -0.65
C GLY A 106 8.28 -12.89 -0.57
N THR A 107 8.81 -13.06 0.63
CA THR A 107 9.99 -13.88 0.94
C THR A 107 9.71 -15.36 0.69
N GLU A 108 8.52 -15.86 1.02
CA GLU A 108 8.09 -17.24 0.73
C GLU A 108 8.19 -17.56 -0.77
N VAL A 109 7.77 -16.63 -1.64
CA VAL A 109 7.86 -16.82 -3.10
C VAL A 109 9.31 -16.80 -3.58
N VAL A 110 10.14 -15.89 -3.08
CA VAL A 110 11.58 -15.85 -3.42
C VAL A 110 12.26 -17.15 -3.02
N GLY A 111 11.98 -17.65 -1.80
CA GLY A 111 12.49 -18.93 -1.31
C GLY A 111 12.04 -20.10 -2.18
N THR A 112 10.76 -20.18 -2.52
CA THR A 112 10.20 -21.23 -3.39
C THR A 112 10.79 -21.20 -4.81
N LYS A 113 11.14 -20.01 -5.29
CA LYS A 113 11.85 -19.82 -6.58
C LYS A 113 13.36 -20.03 -6.48
N ASN A 114 13.89 -20.51 -5.35
CA ASN A 114 15.32 -20.68 -5.11
C ASN A 114 16.14 -19.41 -5.42
N GLY A 115 15.59 -18.24 -5.11
CA GLY A 115 16.24 -16.95 -5.37
C GLY A 115 16.18 -16.48 -6.83
N ALA A 116 15.54 -17.21 -7.75
CA ALA A 116 15.41 -16.83 -9.17
C ALA A 116 14.41 -15.68 -9.43
N GLY A 117 14.24 -14.77 -8.46
CA GLY A 117 13.36 -13.61 -8.52
C GLY A 117 12.15 -13.69 -7.59
N SER A 118 11.40 -12.59 -7.53
CA SER A 118 10.24 -12.41 -6.66
C SER A 118 8.92 -12.77 -7.36
N ALA A 119 7.79 -12.43 -6.72
CA ALA A 119 6.45 -12.60 -7.27
C ALA A 119 6.26 -11.79 -8.57
N THR A 120 5.99 -12.48 -9.68
CA THR A 120 5.79 -11.86 -11.00
C THR A 120 4.33 -11.90 -11.42
N LEU A 121 3.75 -13.09 -11.57
CA LEU A 121 2.38 -13.28 -12.06
C LEU A 121 1.34 -12.67 -11.10
N SER A 122 1.45 -12.95 -9.80
CA SER A 122 0.53 -12.39 -8.81
C SER A 122 0.68 -10.87 -8.67
N MET A 123 1.89 -10.33 -8.86
CA MET A 123 2.10 -8.89 -8.89
C MET A 123 1.49 -8.26 -10.14
N ALA A 124 1.63 -8.89 -11.31
CA ALA A 124 0.97 -8.44 -12.54
C ALA A 124 -0.55 -8.40 -12.40
N TYR A 125 -1.15 -9.44 -11.79
CA TYR A 125 -2.57 -9.46 -11.45
C TYR A 125 -2.96 -8.31 -10.52
N ALA A 126 -2.23 -8.12 -9.42
CA ALA A 126 -2.51 -7.06 -8.46
C ALA A 126 -2.39 -5.65 -9.07
N ALA A 127 -1.37 -5.43 -9.91
CA ALA A 127 -1.18 -4.18 -10.64
C ALA A 127 -2.32 -3.94 -11.66
N ALA A 128 -2.70 -4.97 -12.41
CA ALA A 128 -3.80 -4.89 -13.37
C ALA A 128 -5.12 -4.54 -12.66
N ARG A 129 -5.42 -5.19 -11.52
CA ARG A 129 -6.59 -4.87 -10.70
C ARG A 129 -6.60 -3.40 -10.24
N PHE A 130 -5.48 -2.89 -9.73
CA PHE A 130 -5.42 -1.49 -9.27
C PHE A 130 -5.61 -0.50 -10.43
N VAL A 131 -5.03 -0.80 -11.60
CA VAL A 131 -5.22 -0.01 -12.82
C VAL A 131 -6.68 -0.06 -13.28
N GLU A 132 -7.33 -1.22 -13.26
CA GLU A 132 -8.75 -1.36 -13.60
C GLU A 132 -9.63 -0.52 -12.66
N SER A 133 -9.35 -0.54 -11.35
CA SER A 133 -10.01 0.34 -10.37
C SER A 133 -9.82 1.82 -10.74
N SER A 134 -8.60 2.24 -11.11
CA SER A 134 -8.35 3.61 -11.57
C SER A 134 -9.09 3.96 -12.86
N LEU A 135 -9.19 3.03 -13.81
CA LEU A 135 -9.94 3.23 -15.05
C LEU A 135 -11.44 3.40 -14.78
N ARG A 136 -12.02 2.57 -13.91
CA ARG A 136 -13.42 2.71 -13.46
C ARG A 136 -13.66 4.07 -12.80
N ALA A 137 -12.76 4.48 -11.90
CA ALA A 137 -12.85 5.78 -11.23
C ALA A 137 -12.77 6.96 -12.22
N LEU A 138 -11.90 6.86 -13.23
CA LEU A 138 -11.78 7.85 -14.31
C LEU A 138 -13.05 7.91 -15.19
N ASP A 139 -13.68 6.76 -15.44
CA ASP A 139 -14.96 6.68 -16.16
C ASP A 139 -16.13 7.27 -15.34
N GLY A 140 -15.95 7.47 -14.04
CA GLY A 140 -16.92 8.10 -13.14
C GLY A 140 -17.72 7.11 -12.31
N ASP A 141 -17.23 5.88 -12.15
CA ASP A 141 -17.72 4.98 -11.12
C ASP A 141 -17.49 5.61 -9.74
N GLY A 142 -18.58 5.85 -9.02
CA GLY A 142 -18.56 6.51 -7.71
C GLY A 142 -18.29 5.58 -6.54
N ASP A 143 -18.08 4.27 -6.78
CA ASP A 143 -17.94 3.24 -5.75
C ASP A 143 -16.67 2.39 -5.94
N VAL A 144 -15.53 3.07 -6.10
CA VAL A 144 -14.21 2.43 -6.27
C VAL A 144 -13.35 2.65 -5.02
N TYR A 145 -12.97 1.55 -4.37
CA TYR A 145 -12.09 1.57 -3.20
C TYR A 145 -10.92 0.60 -3.37
N GLU A 146 -9.73 1.05 -2.99
CA GLU A 146 -8.53 0.23 -2.95
C GLU A 146 -7.67 0.62 -1.74
N CYS A 147 -6.82 -0.29 -1.26
CA CYS A 147 -5.72 0.09 -0.38
C CYS A 147 -4.53 0.54 -1.24
N ALA A 148 -3.94 1.68 -0.90
CA ALA A 148 -2.76 2.22 -1.59
C ALA A 148 -1.85 2.98 -0.62
N TYR A 149 -0.54 2.94 -0.87
CA TYR A 149 0.45 3.73 -0.14
C TYR A 149 0.54 5.14 -0.73
N ILE A 150 0.07 6.13 0.02
CA ILE A 150 -0.18 7.50 -0.46
C ILE A 150 0.44 8.52 0.50
N GLN A 151 0.51 9.78 0.09
CA GLN A 151 0.69 10.87 1.06
C GLN A 151 -0.55 10.91 1.96
N SER A 152 -0.35 10.87 3.27
CA SER A 152 -1.42 10.66 4.24
C SER A 152 -1.22 11.49 5.51
N GLU A 153 -2.32 11.79 6.17
CA GLU A 153 -2.38 12.46 7.48
C GLU A 153 -3.00 11.56 8.56
N LEU A 154 -3.21 10.27 8.27
CA LEU A 154 -3.76 9.30 9.23
C LEU A 154 -2.83 9.01 10.41
N THR A 155 -1.55 9.28 10.24
CA THR A 155 -0.51 9.13 11.26
C THR A 155 0.42 10.35 11.20
N GLU A 156 1.39 10.40 12.11
CA GLU A 156 2.48 11.37 12.08
C GLU A 156 3.45 11.20 10.88
N LEU A 157 3.36 10.08 10.16
CA LEU A 157 4.18 9.80 8.99
C LEU A 157 3.56 10.43 7.74
N PRO A 158 4.37 11.06 6.87
CA PRO A 158 3.83 11.76 5.70
C PRO A 158 3.31 10.81 4.60
N PHE A 159 3.65 9.53 4.67
CA PHE A 159 3.14 8.50 3.75
C PHE A 159 2.65 7.29 4.55
N PHE A 160 1.51 6.74 4.15
CA PHE A 160 0.90 5.61 4.82
C PHE A 160 -0.09 4.90 3.89
N ALA A 161 -0.10 3.57 3.92
CA ALA A 161 -1.04 2.75 3.17
C ALA A 161 -2.36 2.68 3.92
N SER A 162 -3.45 2.99 3.22
CA SER A 162 -4.79 2.93 3.78
C SER A 162 -5.82 2.73 2.67
N ARG A 163 -7.05 2.38 3.05
CA ARG A 163 -8.15 2.32 2.11
C ARG A 163 -8.51 3.74 1.65
N VAL A 164 -8.60 3.92 0.34
CA VAL A 164 -8.96 5.18 -0.31
C VAL A 164 -10.16 4.96 -1.22
N LYS A 165 -10.98 6.00 -1.35
CA LYS A 165 -11.96 6.12 -2.42
C LYS A 165 -11.31 6.80 -3.61
N LEU A 166 -11.39 6.18 -4.78
CA LEU A 166 -10.90 6.73 -6.05
C LEU A 166 -12.04 7.41 -6.82
N GLY A 167 -11.71 8.44 -7.57
CA GLY A 167 -12.60 9.09 -8.51
C GLY A 167 -11.84 9.76 -9.65
N ARG A 168 -12.54 10.61 -10.42
CA ARG A 168 -12.01 11.19 -11.67
C ARG A 168 -10.75 12.05 -11.50
N LYS A 169 -10.48 12.53 -10.29
CA LYS A 169 -9.33 13.39 -9.96
C LYS A 169 -8.33 12.69 -9.02
N GLY A 170 -8.38 11.35 -8.95
CA GLY A 170 -7.52 10.55 -8.10
C GLY A 170 -8.21 10.24 -6.77
N ILE A 171 -7.51 10.42 -5.65
CA ILE A 171 -8.04 10.17 -4.30
C ILE A 171 -9.15 11.19 -3.98
N GLU A 172 -10.37 10.71 -3.79
CA GLU A 172 -11.51 11.51 -3.33
C GLU A 172 -11.60 11.57 -1.81
N ALA A 173 -11.35 10.44 -1.14
CA ALA A 173 -11.40 10.31 0.30
C ALA A 173 -10.41 9.26 0.81
N VAL A 174 -9.87 9.49 2.00
CA VAL A 174 -9.12 8.49 2.78
C VAL A 174 -10.06 7.93 3.85
N ILE A 175 -10.19 6.61 3.93
CA ILE A 175 -11.16 5.94 4.82
C ILE A 175 -10.52 5.74 6.20
N SER A 176 -10.55 6.80 7.00
CA SER A 176 -9.97 6.81 8.35
C SER A 176 -10.69 5.89 9.35
N SER A 177 -11.94 5.52 9.06
CA SER A 177 -12.73 4.62 9.92
C SER A 177 -12.11 3.24 10.11
N ASP A 178 -11.26 2.79 9.18
CA ASP A 178 -10.57 1.50 9.30
C ASP A 178 -9.58 1.48 10.49
N LEU A 179 -9.08 2.65 10.91
CA LEU A 179 -8.21 2.80 12.08
C LEU A 179 -8.98 2.92 13.41
N LEU A 180 -10.31 3.03 13.37
CA LEU A 180 -11.13 3.11 14.59
C LEU A 180 -11.43 1.73 15.15
N GLY A 181 -11.20 1.54 16.45
CA GLY A 181 -11.47 0.28 17.14
C GLY A 181 -10.61 -0.87 16.61
N LEU A 182 -9.30 -0.63 16.50
CA LEU A 182 -8.31 -1.68 16.26
C LEU A 182 -8.29 -2.65 17.45
N SER A 183 -8.00 -3.92 17.17
CA SER A 183 -7.65 -4.88 18.22
C SER A 183 -6.34 -4.48 18.91
N GLU A 184 -6.10 -5.02 20.11
CA GLU A 184 -4.85 -4.78 20.84
C GLU A 184 -3.62 -5.23 20.04
N TYR A 185 -3.73 -6.34 19.31
CA TYR A 185 -2.68 -6.82 18.41
C TYR A 185 -2.39 -5.80 17.30
N GLU A 186 -3.42 -5.38 16.55
CA GLU A 186 -3.27 -4.41 15.46
C GLU A 186 -2.75 -3.05 15.93
N ALA A 187 -3.18 -2.57 17.10
CA ALA A 187 -2.70 -1.32 17.68
C ALA A 187 -1.20 -1.40 18.02
N ARG A 188 -0.76 -2.48 18.67
CA ARG A 188 0.67 -2.70 18.96
C ARG A 188 1.49 -2.85 17.68
N SER A 189 0.99 -3.59 16.69
CA SER A 189 1.66 -3.75 15.39
C SER A 189 1.75 -2.43 14.62
N LEU A 190 0.72 -1.58 14.70
CA LEU A 190 0.74 -0.24 14.12
C LEU A 190 1.81 0.65 14.76
N ASP A 191 1.99 0.57 16.09
CA ASP A 191 3.06 1.32 16.74
C ASP A 191 4.45 0.76 16.39
N ALA A 192 4.58 -0.57 16.31
CA ALA A 192 5.83 -1.24 15.98
C ALA A 192 6.31 -0.99 14.53
N LEU A 193 5.41 -0.82 13.57
CA LEU A 193 5.79 -0.61 12.17
C LEU A 193 6.25 0.82 11.85
N LYS A 194 5.82 1.81 12.64
CA LYS A 194 6.05 3.23 12.35
C LYS A 194 7.54 3.60 12.26
N PRO A 195 8.44 3.14 13.16
CA PRO A 195 9.87 3.44 13.05
C PRO A 195 10.50 2.91 11.76
N GLU A 196 10.16 1.69 11.33
CA GLU A 196 10.67 1.10 10.10
C GLU A 196 10.17 1.82 8.86
N LEU A 197 8.87 2.15 8.85
CA LEU A 197 8.26 2.90 7.76
C LEU A 197 8.85 4.31 7.65
N LYS A 198 9.05 4.98 8.80
CA LYS A 198 9.71 6.29 8.86
C LYS A 198 11.11 6.26 8.24
N ALA A 199 11.92 5.27 8.57
CA ALA A 199 13.26 5.13 8.02
C ALA A 199 13.24 4.97 6.49
N SER A 200 12.32 4.16 5.96
CA SER A 200 12.15 3.99 4.50
C SER A 200 11.72 5.29 3.82
N ILE A 201 10.81 6.04 4.45
CA ILE A 201 10.34 7.35 3.96
C ILE A 201 11.49 8.34 3.89
N GLU A 202 12.27 8.47 4.98
CA GLU A 202 13.41 9.37 5.07
C GLU A 202 14.49 9.02 4.04
N GLU A 203 14.77 7.73 3.82
CA GLU A 203 15.69 7.27 2.79
C GLU A 203 15.26 7.72 1.39
N GLY A 204 13.99 7.51 1.04
CA GLY A 204 13.43 7.91 -0.25
C GLY A 204 13.52 9.42 -0.50
N MET A 205 13.15 10.22 0.50
CA MET A 205 13.24 11.68 0.42
C MET A 205 14.70 12.16 0.34
N ALA A 206 15.59 11.59 1.14
CA ALA A 206 17.01 11.95 1.15
C ALA A 206 17.68 11.65 -0.21
N PHE A 207 17.32 10.53 -0.85
CA PHE A 207 17.83 10.20 -2.18
C PHE A 207 17.42 11.24 -3.23
N ALA A 208 16.16 11.66 -3.22
CA ALA A 208 15.66 12.68 -4.15
C ALA A 208 16.34 14.05 -3.94
N GLN A 209 16.69 14.41 -2.70
CA GLN A 209 17.41 15.66 -2.41
C GLN A 209 18.85 15.66 -2.94
N LYS A 210 19.54 14.50 -2.89
CA LYS A 210 20.89 14.34 -3.46
C LYS A 210 20.92 14.47 -4.99
N GLN A 211 19.79 14.16 -5.65
CA GLN A 211 19.63 14.20 -7.10
C GLN A 211 19.25 15.60 -7.61
N LYS A 212 19.00 16.58 -6.73
CA LYS A 212 18.68 17.95 -7.14
C LYS A 212 19.90 18.52 -7.87
N PRO A 213 19.78 18.90 -9.17
CA PRO A 213 20.87 19.59 -9.84
C PRO A 213 21.23 20.83 -9.02
N ALA A 214 22.53 21.07 -8.81
CA ALA A 214 22.98 22.32 -8.22
C ALA A 214 22.29 23.46 -8.99
N ALA A 215 21.55 24.31 -8.27
CA ALA A 215 20.85 25.42 -8.89
C ALA A 215 21.87 26.18 -9.74
N ALA A 216 21.65 26.25 -11.06
CA ALA A 216 22.45 27.09 -11.92
C ALA A 216 22.26 28.52 -11.40
N SER A 217 23.26 29.00 -10.68
CA SER A 217 23.38 30.39 -10.27
C SER A 217 23.44 31.23 -11.54
N VAL A 218 22.35 31.94 -11.83
CA VAL A 218 22.32 33.06 -12.77
C VAL A 218 22.27 34.34 -11.95
#